data_AF-A0A5J5CJ36-F1
#
_entry.id   AF-A0A5J5CJ36-F1
#
_cell.length_a   1.000
_cell.length_b   1.000
_cell.length_c   1.000
_cell.angle_alpha   90.00
_cell.angle_beta   90.00
_cell.angle_gamma   90.00
#
_symmetry.space_group_name_H-M   'P 1'
#
loop_
_entity.id
_entity.type
_entity.pdbx_description
1 polymer ?
#
loop_
_entity_poly.entity_id
_entity_poly.type
_entity_poly.pdbx_seq_one_letter_code
_entity_poly.pdbx_strand_id
1 'polypeptide(L)'
;MPATNKIISDTRKSDKAKKAKAGNTSTEQIPAYESNIPEPKCRADLIKYWFNISLDDKTANKMLWIGENGAKVARMTDDLTCPVLDRPERYEYSPQVLCREGILGFRGYWEVEFSGWVMVGVAYEQAERRISDVSCGLGENEESWAVGWSGSHYEAWHKGRLIQIMDIPKYSTIGVYLDQPAGILNFYGVEEGKEGEESTGVKEVHILQQIRSSFKQKMIPGFWVGPQSHCLIIKKEE
;
A
#
# COMPACT_ATOMS: atom_id res chain seq x y z
N MET A 1 -47.49 15.61 -59.61
CA MET A 1 -47.93 14.77 -60.75
C MET A 1 -47.18 15.24 -61.99
N PRO A 2 -46.59 14.36 -62.82
CA PRO A 2 -46.25 12.94 -62.60
C PRO A 2 -44.95 12.84 -61.75
N ALA A 3 -44.34 11.71 -61.30
CA ALA A 3 -44.18 10.32 -61.79
C ALA A 3 -43.23 10.22 -63.02
N THR A 4 -42.25 9.32 -63.11
CA THR A 4 -41.81 8.14 -62.30
C THR A 4 -40.24 8.08 -62.36
N ASN A 5 -39.43 7.13 -61.88
CA ASN A 5 -39.57 5.72 -61.49
C ASN A 5 -38.55 5.33 -60.37
N LYS A 6 -38.36 4.02 -60.10
CA LYS A 6 -37.53 3.44 -59.02
C LYS A 6 -36.08 3.12 -59.41
N ILE A 7 -35.19 3.12 -58.41
CA ILE A 7 -34.07 2.15 -58.27
C ILE A 7 -34.16 1.55 -56.85
N ILE A 8 -33.80 0.27 -56.70
CA ILE A 8 -33.87 -0.49 -55.44
C ILE A 8 -32.44 -0.88 -55.01
N SER A 9 -32.14 -0.80 -53.72
CA SER A 9 -31.00 -1.49 -53.10
C SER A 9 -31.35 -2.00 -51.70
N ASP A 10 -31.48 -3.33 -51.59
CA ASP A 10 -31.73 -4.03 -50.32
C ASP A 10 -30.44 -4.26 -49.53
N THR A 11 -30.32 -3.68 -48.34
CA THR A 11 -29.28 -4.07 -47.37
C THR A 11 -29.81 -4.19 -45.94
N ARG A 12 -30.59 -5.25 -45.72
CA ARG A 12 -30.73 -6.04 -44.48
C ARG A 12 -30.16 -5.40 -43.20
N LYS A 13 -31.06 -5.00 -42.28
CA LYS A 13 -30.73 -4.92 -40.85
C LYS A 13 -30.11 -6.26 -40.40
N SER A 14 -29.08 -6.22 -39.58
CA SER A 14 -28.57 -7.41 -38.89
C SER A 14 -28.29 -7.10 -37.42
N ASP A 15 -29.22 -7.52 -36.56
CA ASP A 15 -29.09 -7.38 -35.12
C ASP A 15 -27.98 -8.27 -34.60
N LYS A 16 -26.82 -7.67 -34.30
CA LYS A 16 -25.75 -8.31 -33.53
C LYS A 16 -25.71 -7.71 -32.14
N ALA A 17 -26.51 -8.29 -31.25
CA ALA A 17 -26.39 -8.08 -29.81
C ALA A 17 -24.95 -8.38 -29.37
N LYS A 18 -24.16 -7.34 -29.09
CA LYS A 18 -22.82 -7.48 -28.52
C LYS A 18 -22.98 -8.00 -27.09
N LYS A 19 -22.90 -9.32 -26.93
CA LYS A 19 -22.77 -10.00 -25.64
C LYS A 19 -21.60 -9.37 -24.91
N ALA A 20 -21.88 -8.57 -23.88
CA ALA A 20 -20.82 -8.03 -23.03
C ALA A 20 -20.09 -9.22 -22.40
N LYS A 21 -18.79 -9.36 -22.67
CA LYS A 21 -17.95 -10.19 -21.81
C LYS A 21 -17.93 -9.48 -20.46
N ALA A 22 -18.58 -10.07 -19.47
CA ALA A 22 -18.33 -9.69 -18.08
C ALA A 22 -16.82 -9.76 -17.84
N GLY A 23 -16.25 -8.67 -17.32
CA GLY A 23 -14.86 -8.70 -16.86
C GLY A 23 -14.72 -9.81 -15.82
N ASN A 24 -13.64 -10.58 -15.90
CA ASN A 24 -13.40 -11.65 -14.95
C ASN A 24 -12.99 -11.04 -13.61
N THR A 25 -13.97 -10.63 -12.81
CA THR A 25 -13.74 -10.16 -11.44
C THR A 25 -13.20 -11.34 -10.64
N SER A 26 -11.89 -11.38 -10.46
CA SER A 26 -11.25 -12.32 -9.56
C SER A 26 -11.76 -12.05 -8.15
N THR A 27 -12.72 -12.85 -7.70
CA THR A 27 -13.16 -12.87 -6.31
C THR A 27 -11.97 -13.32 -5.47
N GLU A 28 -11.30 -12.37 -4.81
CA GLU A 28 -10.29 -12.67 -3.81
C GLU A 28 -10.92 -13.62 -2.78
N GLN A 29 -10.44 -14.85 -2.74
CA GLN A 29 -10.89 -15.82 -1.74
C GLN A 29 -10.26 -15.43 -0.40
N ILE A 30 -10.96 -14.57 0.33
CA ILE A 30 -10.61 -14.18 1.69
C ILE A 30 -10.37 -15.47 2.49
N PRO A 31 -9.16 -15.69 3.05
CA PRO A 31 -8.87 -16.90 3.82
C PRO A 31 -9.84 -17.06 5.00
N ALA A 32 -10.20 -18.30 5.32
CA ALA A 32 -11.05 -18.57 6.48
C ALA A 32 -10.36 -18.06 7.77
N TYR A 33 -11.01 -17.15 8.48
CA TYR A 33 -10.41 -16.52 9.65
C TYR A 33 -10.47 -17.43 10.89
N GLU A 34 -9.32 -17.99 11.25
CA GLU A 34 -9.12 -18.69 12.51
C GLU A 34 -8.92 -17.69 13.66
N SER A 35 -9.68 -17.86 14.75
CA SER A 35 -9.60 -17.03 15.96
C SER A 35 -8.70 -17.66 17.01
N ASN A 36 -8.18 -16.84 17.95
CA ASN A 36 -7.30 -17.26 19.05
C ASN A 36 -5.93 -17.83 18.63
N ILE A 37 -5.49 -17.60 17.39
CA ILE A 37 -4.08 -17.80 17.01
C ILE A 37 -3.20 -16.80 17.79
N PRO A 38 -2.09 -17.24 18.44
CA PRO A 38 -1.16 -16.33 19.09
C PRO A 38 -0.48 -15.35 18.11
N GLU A 39 -0.17 -14.14 18.59
CA GLU A 39 0.61 -13.17 17.82
C GLU A 39 2.00 -13.73 17.41
N PRO A 40 2.43 -13.57 16.14
CA PRO A 40 3.75 -13.96 15.67
C PRO A 40 4.89 -13.36 16.51
N LYS A 41 5.88 -14.19 16.86
CA LYS A 41 7.02 -13.78 17.71
C LYS A 41 8.35 -13.64 16.97
N CYS A 42 8.45 -14.15 15.75
CA CYS A 42 9.63 -14.06 14.90
C CYS A 42 9.25 -13.99 13.42
N ARG A 43 10.22 -13.69 12.54
CA ARG A 43 9.99 -13.56 11.08
C ARG A 43 9.41 -14.85 10.48
N ALA A 44 9.85 -16.02 10.95
CA ALA A 44 9.34 -17.31 10.50
C ALA A 44 7.85 -17.55 10.82
N ASP A 45 7.29 -16.91 11.85
CA ASP A 45 5.85 -16.90 12.09
C ASP A 45 5.12 -15.86 11.22
N LEU A 46 5.74 -14.70 11.00
CA LEU A 46 5.17 -13.60 10.20
C LEU A 46 5.00 -13.98 8.71
N ILE A 47 6.00 -14.63 8.10
CA ILE A 47 5.98 -15.07 6.69
C ILE A 47 4.84 -16.06 6.38
N LYS A 48 4.28 -16.74 7.38
CA LYS A 48 3.09 -17.60 7.22
C LYS A 48 1.87 -16.82 6.75
N TYR A 49 1.82 -15.52 7.04
CA TYR A 49 0.75 -14.59 6.66
C TYR A 49 1.14 -13.68 5.49
N TRP A 50 2.15 -14.05 4.70
CA TRP A 50 2.68 -13.20 3.64
C TRP A 50 1.60 -12.71 2.67
N PHE A 51 1.47 -11.39 2.53
CA PHE A 51 0.48 -10.69 1.73
C PHE A 51 1.19 -9.92 0.61
N ASN A 52 0.96 -10.34 -0.64
CA ASN A 52 1.54 -9.67 -1.79
C ASN A 52 0.78 -8.39 -2.11
N ILE A 53 1.51 -7.29 -2.28
CA ILE A 53 0.97 -5.95 -2.53
C ILE A 53 1.66 -5.29 -3.74
N SER A 54 0.96 -4.38 -4.41
CA SER A 54 1.44 -3.61 -5.55
C SER A 54 0.88 -2.18 -5.54
N LEU A 55 1.71 -1.21 -5.94
CA LEU A 55 1.37 0.21 -5.92
C LEU A 55 0.25 0.55 -6.93
N ASP A 56 -0.77 1.32 -6.52
CA ASP A 56 -1.78 1.84 -7.44
C ASP A 56 -1.38 3.21 -8.02
N ASP A 57 -1.01 3.20 -9.31
CA ASP A 57 -0.71 4.36 -10.14
C ASP A 57 -1.86 5.39 -10.24
N LYS A 58 -3.09 5.00 -9.90
CA LYS A 58 -4.23 5.92 -9.79
C LYS A 58 -4.13 6.80 -8.54
N THR A 59 -3.53 6.30 -7.46
CA THR A 59 -3.52 6.97 -6.16
C THR A 59 -2.30 7.86 -5.96
N ALA A 60 -1.15 7.45 -6.53
CA ALA A 60 0.14 8.11 -6.33
C ALA A 60 0.12 9.60 -6.67
N ASN A 61 0.61 10.43 -5.76
CA ASN A 61 0.77 11.86 -6.01
C ASN A 61 1.71 12.14 -7.20
N LYS A 62 1.50 13.27 -7.87
CA LYS A 62 2.28 13.72 -9.04
C LYS A 62 3.79 13.90 -8.80
N MET A 63 4.26 14.05 -7.55
CA MET A 63 5.69 14.06 -7.21
C MET A 63 6.33 12.66 -7.16
N LEU A 64 5.52 11.60 -7.22
CA LEU A 64 5.96 10.21 -7.09
C LEU A 64 6.16 9.53 -8.44
N TRP A 65 7.25 8.78 -8.54
CA TRP A 65 7.62 7.98 -9.69
C TRP A 65 7.55 6.50 -9.31
N ILE A 66 6.58 5.78 -9.88
CA ILE A 66 6.45 4.32 -9.70
C ILE A 66 7.32 3.60 -10.74
N GLY A 67 8.06 2.59 -10.29
CA GLY A 67 8.92 1.74 -11.11
C GLY A 67 8.80 0.26 -10.76
N GLU A 68 9.69 -0.54 -11.35
CA GLU A 68 9.88 -1.97 -11.04
C GLU A 68 8.55 -2.76 -11.00
N ASN A 69 7.75 -2.59 -12.06
CA ASN A 69 6.42 -3.19 -12.27
C ASN A 69 5.38 -2.91 -11.15
N GLY A 70 5.53 -1.80 -10.42
CA GLY A 70 4.64 -1.45 -9.32
C GLY A 70 5.13 -1.92 -7.94
N ALA A 71 6.37 -2.38 -7.82
CA ALA A 71 6.99 -2.68 -6.53
C ALA A 71 7.67 -1.45 -5.89
N LYS A 72 8.13 -0.48 -6.68
CA LYS A 72 8.97 0.64 -6.20
C LYS A 72 8.34 2.00 -6.40
N VAL A 73 8.52 2.89 -5.44
CA VAL A 73 8.16 4.31 -5.54
C VAL A 73 9.30 5.20 -5.05
N ALA A 74 9.57 6.28 -5.79
CA ALA A 74 10.61 7.27 -5.46
C ALA A 74 10.11 8.70 -5.67
N ARG A 75 10.70 9.65 -4.94
CA ARG A 75 10.55 11.10 -5.13
C ARG A 75 11.95 11.72 -5.24
N MET A 76 12.20 12.47 -6.31
CA MET A 76 13.52 13.04 -6.58
C MET A 76 13.68 14.41 -5.91
N THR A 77 12.92 15.39 -6.40
CA THR A 77 12.85 16.77 -5.90
C THR A 77 11.41 17.27 -6.00
N ASP A 78 11.13 18.44 -5.42
CA ASP A 78 9.77 18.99 -5.38
C ASP A 78 9.37 19.66 -6.70
N ASP A 79 10.36 20.11 -7.49
CA ASP A 79 10.16 20.69 -8.82
C ASP A 79 9.82 19.64 -9.90
N LEU A 80 10.12 18.35 -9.66
CA LEU A 80 9.99 17.30 -10.67
C LEU A 80 8.73 16.46 -10.48
N THR A 81 7.75 16.66 -11.36
CA THR A 81 6.49 15.90 -11.38
C THR A 81 6.41 14.91 -12.53
N CYS A 82 5.77 13.77 -12.26
CA CYS A 82 5.44 12.73 -13.23
C CYS A 82 4.22 13.15 -14.07
N PRO A 83 4.22 12.98 -15.41
CA PRO A 83 3.11 13.37 -16.29
C PRO A 83 1.91 12.42 -16.16
N VAL A 84 1.18 12.53 -15.04
CA VAL A 84 0.00 11.71 -14.72
C VAL A 84 -1.31 12.40 -15.05
N LEU A 85 -2.34 11.62 -15.36
CA LEU A 85 -3.72 12.11 -15.45
C LEU A 85 -4.27 12.41 -14.05
N ASP A 86 -4.90 13.58 -13.87
CA ASP A 86 -5.65 13.87 -12.66
C ASP A 86 -6.88 12.95 -12.53
N ARG A 87 -7.16 12.53 -11.30
CA ARG A 87 -8.17 11.53 -10.91
C ARG A 87 -8.65 11.77 -9.48
N PRO A 88 -9.92 11.52 -9.14
CA PRO A 88 -10.41 11.69 -7.77
C PRO A 88 -9.73 10.75 -6.76
N GLU A 89 -9.25 9.58 -7.20
CA GLU A 89 -8.54 8.62 -6.36
C GLU A 89 -7.11 9.04 -5.97
N ARG A 90 -6.58 10.12 -6.59
CA ARG A 90 -5.18 10.57 -6.46
C ARG A 90 -4.98 11.50 -5.25
N TYR A 91 -3.87 11.34 -4.55
CA TYR A 91 -3.41 12.33 -3.56
C TYR A 91 -2.94 13.61 -4.27
N GLU A 92 -3.52 14.75 -3.92
CA GLU A 92 -3.17 16.05 -4.52
C GLU A 92 -2.03 16.75 -3.75
N TYR A 93 -2.18 16.85 -2.43
CA TYR A 93 -1.37 17.72 -1.57
C TYR A 93 -0.29 16.98 -0.75
N SER A 94 -0.39 15.66 -0.63
CA SER A 94 0.57 14.81 0.09
C SER A 94 1.35 13.92 -0.89
N PRO A 95 2.69 13.74 -0.73
CA PRO A 95 3.55 12.88 -1.56
C PRO A 95 3.33 11.38 -1.25
N GLN A 96 2.11 10.91 -1.50
CA GLN A 96 1.59 9.64 -0.98
C GLN A 96 1.03 8.72 -2.06
N VAL A 97 1.10 7.41 -1.81
CA VAL A 97 0.57 6.33 -2.65
C VAL A 97 -0.01 5.22 -1.78
N LEU A 98 -1.05 4.56 -2.27
CA LEU A 98 -1.64 3.35 -1.70
C LEU A 98 -1.44 2.15 -2.64
N CYS A 99 -1.50 0.95 -2.08
CA CYS A 99 -1.51 -0.30 -2.83
C CYS A 99 -2.91 -0.58 -3.42
N ARG A 100 -2.99 -1.55 -4.34
CA ARG A 100 -4.26 -1.99 -4.96
C ARG A 100 -5.02 -2.98 -4.07
N GLU A 101 -4.26 -3.83 -3.40
CA GLU A 101 -4.67 -4.90 -2.51
C GLU A 101 -4.89 -4.35 -1.10
N GLY A 102 -5.78 -4.95 -0.31
CA GLY A 102 -6.02 -4.50 1.05
C GLY A 102 -6.77 -5.50 1.93
N ILE A 103 -6.60 -5.36 3.24
CA ILE A 103 -6.97 -6.38 4.22
C ILE A 103 -8.33 -6.06 4.84
N LEU A 104 -9.25 -7.02 4.73
CA LEU A 104 -10.58 -7.00 5.34
C LEU A 104 -11.00 -8.44 5.67
N GLY A 105 -11.11 -8.77 6.95
CA GLY A 105 -11.52 -10.08 7.43
C GLY A 105 -10.40 -11.11 7.64
N PHE A 106 -9.13 -10.76 7.38
CA PHE A 106 -8.01 -11.71 7.43
C PHE A 106 -6.71 -11.10 8.00
N ARG A 107 -5.63 -11.90 7.99
CA ARG A 107 -4.26 -11.54 8.43
C ARG A 107 -3.33 -11.32 7.24
N GLY A 108 -2.49 -10.30 7.29
CA GLY A 108 -1.43 -10.09 6.30
C GLY A 108 -0.12 -9.62 6.92
N TYR A 109 0.99 -10.03 6.31
CA TYR A 109 2.34 -9.57 6.59
C TYR A 109 3.05 -9.17 5.30
N TRP A 110 3.73 -8.02 5.28
CA TRP A 110 4.56 -7.60 4.14
C TRP A 110 5.80 -6.85 4.63
N GLU A 111 6.85 -6.84 3.81
CA GLU A 111 8.12 -6.18 4.11
C GLU A 111 8.48 -5.15 3.03
N VAL A 112 9.11 -4.05 3.42
CA VAL A 112 9.41 -2.91 2.56
C VAL A 112 10.80 -2.36 2.88
N GLU A 113 11.71 -2.45 1.91
CA GLU A 113 13.00 -1.75 1.92
C GLU A 113 12.78 -0.25 1.72
N PHE A 114 13.55 0.59 2.43
CA PHE A 114 13.41 2.05 2.30
C PHE A 114 14.74 2.80 2.41
N SER A 115 14.81 3.95 1.76
CA SER A 115 15.93 4.88 1.84
C SER A 115 15.48 6.34 1.81
N GLY A 116 16.21 7.20 2.52
CA GLY A 116 15.77 8.56 2.85
C GLY A 116 14.69 8.56 3.94
N TRP A 117 13.76 9.51 3.84
CA TRP A 117 12.63 9.70 4.74
C TRP A 117 11.36 9.10 4.10
N VAL A 118 10.89 7.99 4.67
CA VAL A 118 9.71 7.25 4.19
C VAL A 118 8.86 6.87 5.40
N MET A 119 7.55 7.07 5.29
CA MET A 119 6.58 6.52 6.24
C MET A 119 5.88 5.32 5.61
N VAL A 120 6.00 4.16 6.23
CA VAL A 120 5.33 2.90 5.85
C VAL A 120 4.10 2.74 6.74
N GLY A 121 2.94 2.42 6.16
CA GLY A 121 1.70 2.41 6.93
C GLY A 121 0.50 1.77 6.25
N VAL A 122 -0.66 2.06 6.81
CA VAL A 122 -1.98 1.63 6.34
C VAL A 122 -2.99 2.76 6.50
N ALA A 123 -3.93 2.86 5.57
CA ALA A 123 -5.07 3.77 5.63
C ALA A 123 -6.37 2.99 5.34
N TYR A 124 -7.52 3.46 5.83
CA TYR A 124 -8.80 2.96 5.35
C TYR A 124 -9.01 3.32 3.87
N GLU A 125 -9.64 2.43 3.11
CA GLU A 125 -9.90 2.61 1.68
C GLU A 125 -10.65 3.92 1.34
N GLN A 126 -11.51 4.38 2.26
CA GLN A 126 -12.34 5.57 2.13
C GLN A 126 -11.64 6.88 2.58
N ALA A 127 -10.44 6.80 3.16
CA ALA A 127 -9.73 7.96 3.71
C ALA A 127 -9.49 9.04 2.65
N GLU A 128 -9.78 10.29 3.01
CA GLU A 128 -9.75 11.43 2.08
C GLU A 128 -8.34 11.76 1.58
N ARG A 129 -8.24 12.12 0.29
CA ARG A 129 -6.97 12.21 -0.45
C ARG A 129 -6.66 13.61 -0.99
N ARG A 130 -7.66 14.51 -0.98
CA ARG A 130 -7.61 15.84 -1.60
C ARG A 130 -8.14 16.95 -0.67
N ILE A 131 -7.83 16.86 0.63
CA ILE A 131 -8.04 17.96 1.58
C ILE A 131 -6.90 18.98 1.41
N SER A 132 -7.23 20.26 1.21
CA SER A 132 -6.26 21.36 1.11
C SER A 132 -5.85 21.95 2.46
N ASP A 133 -6.77 21.94 3.43
CA ASP A 133 -6.69 22.76 4.65
C ASP A 133 -6.19 21.96 5.89
N VAL A 134 -6.01 20.64 5.72
CA VAL A 134 -5.50 19.67 6.70
C VAL A 134 -4.64 18.66 5.93
N SER A 135 -3.52 18.21 6.51
CA SER A 135 -2.69 17.22 5.84
C SER A 135 -3.41 15.89 5.63
N CYS A 136 -3.39 15.39 4.39
CA CYS A 136 -3.80 14.03 4.03
C CYS A 136 -2.64 13.01 4.14
N GLY A 137 -1.57 13.36 4.86
CA GLY A 137 -0.43 12.48 5.16
C GLY A 137 -0.79 11.22 5.95
N LEU A 138 0.03 10.18 5.79
CA LEU A 138 -0.19 8.86 6.37
C LEU A 138 0.07 8.90 7.88
N GLY A 139 -0.96 8.70 8.69
CA GLY A 139 -0.93 8.91 10.14
C GLY A 139 -1.33 10.32 10.60
N GLU A 140 -1.50 11.29 9.70
CA GLU A 140 -1.91 12.65 10.05
C GLU A 140 -3.42 12.81 10.29
N ASN A 141 -4.20 11.76 10.04
CA ASN A 141 -5.66 11.72 10.18
C ASN A 141 -6.14 10.54 11.06
N GLU A 142 -7.45 10.48 11.32
CA GLU A 142 -8.11 9.46 12.14
C GLU A 142 -8.14 8.05 11.51
N GLU A 143 -7.91 7.96 10.21
CA GLU A 143 -8.18 6.78 9.37
C GLU A 143 -6.90 6.11 8.85
N SER A 144 -5.73 6.51 9.36
CA SER A 144 -4.44 5.96 8.96
C SER A 144 -3.43 5.90 10.10
N TRP A 145 -2.44 5.03 9.93
CA TRP A 145 -1.35 4.74 10.86
C TRP A 145 -0.07 4.54 10.06
N ALA A 146 1.04 5.13 10.52
CA ALA A 146 2.34 4.98 9.86
C ALA A 146 3.50 4.88 10.85
N VAL A 147 4.59 4.25 10.42
CA VAL A 147 5.91 4.26 11.07
C VAL A 147 6.99 4.55 10.03
N GLY A 148 7.98 5.37 10.39
CA GLY A 148 9.10 5.70 9.50
C GLY A 148 10.34 6.13 10.28
N TRP A 149 11.48 6.25 9.58
CA TRP A 149 12.74 6.73 10.16
C TRP A 149 12.93 8.22 9.85
N SER A 150 13.12 9.04 10.88
CA SER A 150 13.27 10.50 10.76
C SER A 150 14.70 10.96 10.45
N GLY A 151 15.67 10.04 10.51
CA GLY A 151 17.10 10.32 10.39
C GLY A 151 17.89 9.93 11.64
N SER A 152 17.27 10.01 12.82
CA SER A 152 17.92 9.69 14.11
C SER A 152 17.13 8.74 15.02
N HIS A 153 15.83 8.54 14.76
CA HIS A 153 14.94 7.68 15.53
C HIS A 153 13.77 7.22 14.66
N TYR A 154 12.93 6.32 15.17
CA TYR A 154 11.67 5.96 14.53
C TYR A 154 10.54 6.87 15.01
N GLU A 155 9.62 7.19 14.11
CA GLU A 155 8.43 7.99 14.36
C GLU A 155 7.18 7.18 14.03
N ALA A 156 6.24 7.09 14.97
CA ALA A 156 4.91 6.54 14.74
C ALA A 156 3.85 7.65 14.73
N TRP A 157 2.98 7.64 13.71
CA TRP A 157 1.99 8.69 13.47
C TRP A 157 0.56 8.13 13.40
N HIS A 158 -0.36 8.75 14.13
CA HIS A 158 -1.81 8.52 14.06
C HIS A 158 -2.58 9.75 14.59
N LYS A 159 -3.71 10.13 13.97
CA LYS A 159 -4.54 11.29 14.37
C LYS A 159 -3.75 12.62 14.45
N GLY A 160 -2.73 12.79 13.61
CA GLY A 160 -1.84 13.96 13.65
C GLY A 160 -0.94 14.01 14.88
N ARG A 161 -0.80 12.91 15.62
CA ARG A 161 0.05 12.79 16.80
C ARG A 161 1.27 11.93 16.47
N LEU A 162 2.43 12.52 16.70
CA LEU A 162 3.73 11.84 16.67
C LEU A 162 4.01 11.14 18.02
N ILE A 163 4.52 9.92 17.94
CA ILE A 163 5.22 9.22 19.03
C ILE A 163 6.65 8.96 18.55
N GLN A 164 7.64 9.41 19.31
CA GLN A 164 9.05 9.14 19.06
C GLN A 164 9.47 7.81 19.70
N ILE A 165 10.09 6.95 18.91
CA ILE A 165 10.57 5.62 19.30
C ILE A 165 12.10 5.68 19.30
N MET A 166 12.65 5.90 20.50
CA MET A 166 14.08 6.10 20.75
C MET A 166 14.82 4.77 20.95
N ASP A 167 16.15 4.82 20.98
CA ASP A 167 17.05 3.72 21.35
C ASP A 167 16.98 2.44 20.48
N ILE A 168 16.33 2.53 19.30
CA ILE A 168 16.30 1.48 18.28
C ILE A 168 17.24 1.87 17.12
N PRO A 169 18.12 0.95 16.63
CA PRO A 169 19.00 1.22 15.50
C PRO A 169 18.23 1.31 14.17
N LYS A 170 18.80 1.99 13.17
CA LYS A 170 18.20 2.04 11.82
C LYS A 170 18.28 0.66 11.14
N TYR A 171 17.13 0.10 10.77
CA TYR A 171 17.00 -1.03 9.84
C TYR A 171 16.86 -0.57 8.38
N SER A 172 17.21 -1.44 7.42
CA SER A 172 16.99 -1.25 5.98
C SER A 172 15.53 -1.47 5.58
N THR A 173 14.81 -2.30 6.33
CA THR A 173 13.50 -2.85 5.97
C THR A 173 12.52 -2.73 7.13
N ILE A 174 11.29 -2.31 6.82
CA ILE A 174 10.14 -2.32 7.75
C ILE A 174 9.21 -3.47 7.37
N GLY A 175 8.93 -4.36 8.31
CA GLY A 175 7.86 -5.35 8.23
C GLY A 175 6.59 -4.84 8.88
N VAL A 176 5.42 -5.11 8.29
CA VAL A 176 4.11 -4.72 8.85
C VAL A 176 3.22 -5.95 8.94
N TYR A 177 2.67 -6.21 10.12
CA TYR A 177 1.69 -7.25 10.38
C TYR A 177 0.34 -6.64 10.75
N LEU A 178 -0.72 -7.09 10.10
CA LEU A 178 -2.09 -6.68 10.38
C LEU A 178 -2.99 -7.91 10.55
N ASP A 179 -3.56 -8.07 11.75
CA ASP A 179 -4.71 -8.93 12.03
C ASP A 179 -5.94 -8.02 12.20
N GLN A 180 -6.66 -7.79 11.10
CA GLN A 180 -7.76 -6.82 11.08
C GLN A 180 -8.92 -7.24 12.00
N PRO A 181 -9.36 -8.52 12.05
CA PRO A 181 -10.41 -8.93 12.99
C PRO A 181 -9.98 -8.99 14.46
N ALA A 182 -8.73 -9.32 14.78
CA ALA A 182 -8.22 -9.21 16.16
C ALA A 182 -7.94 -7.76 16.58
N GLY A 183 -7.85 -6.83 15.63
CA GLY A 183 -7.61 -5.42 15.88
C GLY A 183 -6.13 -5.08 16.16
N ILE A 184 -5.19 -5.84 15.58
CA ILE A 184 -3.76 -5.75 15.86
C ILE A 184 -3.02 -5.25 14.61
N LEU A 185 -2.23 -4.19 14.77
CA LEU A 185 -1.32 -3.67 13.75
C LEU A 185 0.06 -3.48 14.39
N ASN A 186 1.05 -4.27 13.94
CA ASN A 186 2.41 -4.26 14.46
C ASN A 186 3.39 -3.86 13.35
N PHE A 187 4.31 -2.95 13.68
CA PHE A 187 5.42 -2.54 12.82
C PHE A 187 6.73 -3.09 13.39
N TYR A 188 7.55 -3.67 12.54
CA TYR A 188 8.82 -4.29 12.88
C TYR A 188 9.96 -3.72 12.04
N GLY A 189 11.14 -3.57 12.64
CA GLY A 189 12.39 -3.46 11.92
C GLY A 189 12.91 -4.86 11.62
N VAL A 190 13.26 -5.13 10.37
CA VAL A 190 13.84 -6.42 9.97
C VAL A 190 15.36 -6.28 9.97
N GLU A 191 16.05 -7.10 10.77
CA GLU A 191 17.52 -7.17 10.76
C GLU A 191 17.96 -8.30 9.82
N GLU A 192 18.83 -7.98 8.87
CA GLU A 192 19.41 -8.97 7.98
C GLU A 192 20.65 -9.60 8.65
N GLY A 193 20.66 -10.93 8.75
CA GLY A 193 21.77 -11.68 9.31
C GLY A 193 23.06 -11.40 8.54
N LYS A 194 24.00 -10.72 9.19
CA LYS A 194 25.25 -10.20 8.60
C LYS A 194 26.00 -11.32 7.87
N GLU A 195 26.43 -11.08 6.63
CA GLU A 195 27.30 -12.04 5.93
C GLU A 195 28.67 -12.08 6.63
N GLY A 196 29.03 -13.27 7.09
CA GLY A 196 30.21 -13.57 7.89
C GLY A 196 30.26 -15.07 8.17
N GLU A 197 31.40 -15.57 8.60
CA GLU A 197 31.59 -17.00 8.86
C GLU A 197 30.63 -17.45 10.00
N GLU A 198 29.87 -18.52 9.75
CA GLU A 198 28.71 -19.01 10.55
C GLU A 198 27.41 -18.16 10.52
N SER A 199 27.25 -17.24 9.56
CA SER A 199 25.95 -16.62 9.30
C SER A 199 24.92 -17.64 8.77
N THR A 200 23.76 -17.69 9.41
CA THR A 200 22.67 -18.65 9.08
C THR A 200 21.70 -18.12 8.02
N GLY A 201 21.89 -16.89 7.52
CA GLY A 201 20.94 -16.22 6.61
C GLY A 201 19.58 -15.88 7.24
N VAL A 202 19.40 -16.11 8.54
CA VAL A 202 18.14 -15.84 9.25
C VAL A 202 17.98 -14.34 9.45
N LYS A 203 16.92 -13.77 8.85
CA LYS A 203 16.46 -12.39 9.10
C LYS A 203 15.64 -12.35 10.39
N GLU A 204 16.02 -11.49 11.34
CA GLU A 204 15.33 -11.30 12.62
C GLU A 204 14.37 -10.10 12.58
N VAL A 205 13.50 -9.95 13.60
CA VAL A 205 12.50 -8.87 13.67
C VAL A 205 12.42 -8.26 15.06
N HIS A 206 12.49 -6.93 15.10
CA HIS A 206 12.41 -6.12 16.31
C HIS A 206 11.16 -5.24 16.26
N ILE A 207 10.33 -5.25 17.30
CA ILE A 207 9.09 -4.46 17.33
C ILE A 207 9.42 -2.96 17.43
N LEU A 208 8.88 -2.16 16.50
CA LEU A 208 8.98 -0.69 16.51
C LEU A 208 7.75 -0.11 17.22
N GLN A 209 6.56 -0.56 16.82
CA GLN A 209 5.28 -0.09 17.35
C GLN A 209 4.25 -1.22 17.31
N GLN A 210 3.58 -1.47 18.44
CA GLN A 210 2.34 -2.24 18.49
C GLN A 210 1.14 -1.29 18.63
N ILE A 211 0.10 -1.50 17.83
CA ILE A 211 -1.17 -0.76 17.85
C ILE A 211 -2.30 -1.76 18.03
N ARG A 212 -3.20 -1.48 18.98
CA ARG A 212 -4.43 -2.24 19.19
C ARG A 212 -5.64 -1.30 19.04
N SER A 213 -6.51 -1.58 18.08
CA SER A 213 -7.66 -0.74 17.72
C SER A 213 -8.75 -1.57 17.07
N SER A 214 -10.00 -1.11 17.09
CA SER A 214 -11.12 -1.82 16.47
C SER A 214 -11.29 -1.42 15.00
N PHE A 215 -10.38 -1.89 14.13
CA PHE A 215 -10.41 -1.61 12.68
C PHE A 215 -11.73 -2.10 12.06
N LYS A 216 -12.49 -1.20 11.40
CA LYS A 216 -13.83 -1.52 10.83
C LYS A 216 -13.92 -1.48 9.30
N GLN A 217 -12.98 -0.83 8.62
CA GLN A 217 -12.97 -0.74 7.16
C GLN A 217 -11.84 -1.60 6.57
N LYS A 218 -11.82 -1.74 5.24
CA LYS A 218 -10.70 -2.36 4.51
C LYS A 218 -9.45 -1.49 4.67
N MET A 219 -8.36 -2.11 5.10
CA MET A 219 -7.08 -1.47 5.39
C MET A 219 -6.15 -1.62 4.18
N ILE A 220 -5.78 -0.51 3.55
CA ILE A 220 -4.92 -0.46 2.36
C ILE A 220 -3.49 -0.07 2.79
N PRO A 221 -2.47 -0.89 2.50
CA PRO A 221 -1.07 -0.52 2.71
C PRO A 221 -0.66 0.72 1.89
N GLY A 222 0.15 1.58 2.47
CA GLY A 222 0.50 2.87 1.88
C GLY A 222 1.87 3.40 2.29
N PHE A 223 2.35 4.33 1.47
CA PHE A 223 3.67 4.95 1.60
C PHE A 223 3.59 6.45 1.38
N TRP A 224 4.21 7.20 2.30
CA TRP A 224 4.54 8.61 2.12
C TRP A 224 6.05 8.72 1.88
N VAL A 225 6.47 9.53 0.91
CA VAL A 225 7.87 9.59 0.47
C VAL A 225 8.40 11.03 0.48
N GLY A 226 9.46 11.27 1.26
CA GLY A 226 10.15 12.56 1.32
C GLY A 226 10.99 12.87 0.06
N PRO A 227 11.54 14.09 -0.08
CA PRO A 227 12.49 14.39 -1.15
C PRO A 227 13.69 13.43 -1.12
N GLN A 228 14.29 13.15 -2.29
CA GLN A 228 15.44 12.24 -2.47
C GLN A 228 15.27 10.83 -1.83
N SER A 229 14.03 10.39 -1.61
CA SER A 229 13.69 9.18 -0.86
C SER A 229 12.96 8.16 -1.74
N HIS A 230 13.02 6.89 -1.38
CA HIS A 230 12.33 5.81 -2.07
C HIS A 230 12.06 4.59 -1.19
N CYS A 231 11.10 3.77 -1.59
CA CYS A 231 10.89 2.44 -1.01
C CYS A 231 10.55 1.39 -2.07
N LEU A 232 10.83 0.13 -1.73
CA LEU A 232 10.64 -1.05 -2.55
C LEU A 232 9.89 -2.11 -1.74
N ILE A 233 8.74 -2.54 -2.26
CA ILE A 233 7.98 -3.68 -1.75
C ILE A 233 8.82 -4.94 -2.01
N ILE A 234 9.18 -5.64 -0.94
CA ILE A 234 9.84 -6.94 -1.02
C ILE A 234 8.83 -7.95 -1.57
N LYS A 235 9.30 -8.90 -2.39
CA LYS A 235 8.51 -10.06 -2.83
C LYS A 235 8.79 -11.26 -1.94
N LYS A 236 7.83 -12.17 -1.81
CA LYS A 236 8.05 -13.39 -1.05
C LYS A 236 9.26 -14.15 -1.62
N GLU A 237 10.20 -14.49 -0.74
CA GLU A 237 11.24 -15.49 -0.99
C GLU A 237 10.53 -16.85 -1.24
N GLU A 238 10.82 -17.53 -2.36
CA GLU A 238 10.14 -18.77 -2.81
C GLU A 238 10.58 -20.04 -2.06
#